data_AF-A0AAE4WBN5-F1
#
_entry.id   AF-A0AAE4WBN5-F1
#
_cell.length_a   1.000
_cell.length_b   1.000
_cell.length_c   1.000
_cell.angle_alpha   90.00
_cell.angle_beta   90.00
_cell.angle_gamma   90.00
#
_symmetry.space_group_name_H-M   'P 1'
#
loop_
_entity.id
_entity.type
_entity.pdbx_description
1 polymer ?
#
loop_
_entity_poly.entity_id
_entity_poly.type
_entity_poly.pdbx_seq_one_letter_code
_entity_poly.pdbx_strand_id
1 'polypeptide(L)'
;MSVAVSQAAVAPSSYEFLRTADGGAGTFGSDLWATYAATRTLRWIGRLPDLAKREHVAGYLHSCQNPDGSFSWQRGLASDIWATFYCSQTLADIGHSVASTESFVEWISSLQDKDGAFAMMPGQTADVWATYYATRVFKEILQLPVPNRHRLADWLSGLQRGDGGLAWNIATAETDTRAAYYAIHAKHAAGLDHDVKWDDERLLGWLRSQQAPSGGFRFSPEYTPCLWATFRATKALTIQNWQPSEPEACENWIVQRQRPEGFARWEDYEVSDVWANFSAVGALQALNVTIKDSQKDRVQRAIESFSVDGAGYTYRQPSAAGDALTTASALFSAVNNAETDSVEQLSAWLQRAHMPWEDGIMYMPGRGAEIRCSLWATVALAYAGRQFSDTGRLSNWISRLQNPDGGFGYWQGRGSDLVSTSAAISALESLGQPFAEHVDVARLTSFVRNCIREGLGSNVPNGPITTSSTAQASRLLVKLGDRDGGLSLVQHLPRRMRLSGYVEQLGGPPTLYATYQTVLALQANGLEIPAQISRFLDRLITREGYIGWTPLGASRQDPLILPLHGLLSRKLGEPLFRLPELVL
;
A
#
# COMPACT_ATOMS: atom_id res chain seq x y z
N MET A 1 -55.20 -24.76 7.89
CA MET A 1 -53.81 -24.87 8.38
C MET A 1 -53.01 -23.77 7.70
N SER A 2 -52.69 -22.73 8.46
CA SER A 2 -51.92 -21.56 8.02
C SER A 2 -50.45 -21.94 7.95
N VAL A 3 -49.82 -21.74 6.79
CA VAL A 3 -48.38 -21.91 6.60
C VAL A 3 -47.71 -20.64 7.11
N ALA A 4 -47.00 -20.77 8.22
CA ALA A 4 -46.20 -19.70 8.79
C ALA A 4 -45.05 -19.35 7.84
N VAL A 5 -45.10 -18.13 7.32
CA VAL A 5 -43.96 -17.49 6.65
C VAL A 5 -42.90 -17.24 7.71
N SER A 6 -41.81 -17.99 7.65
CA SER A 6 -40.59 -17.72 8.40
C SER A 6 -40.11 -16.31 8.06
N GLN A 7 -40.21 -15.37 9.00
CA GLN A 7 -39.52 -14.10 8.93
C GLN A 7 -38.03 -14.38 8.80
N ALA A 8 -37.47 -14.15 7.61
CA ALA A 8 -36.04 -14.08 7.44
C ALA A 8 -35.53 -12.99 8.38
N ALA A 9 -34.60 -13.34 9.27
CA ALA A 9 -33.82 -12.35 10.00
C ALA A 9 -33.20 -11.43 8.94
N VAL A 10 -33.64 -10.18 8.90
CA VAL A 10 -33.06 -9.15 8.03
C VAL A 10 -31.64 -8.97 8.53
N ALA A 11 -30.68 -9.59 7.85
CA ALA A 11 -29.28 -9.24 8.06
C ALA A 11 -29.17 -7.72 7.84
N PRO A 12 -28.55 -6.97 8.76
CA PRO A 12 -28.32 -5.55 8.54
C PRO A 12 -27.63 -5.37 7.18
N SER A 13 -27.93 -4.27 6.50
CA SER A 13 -27.22 -3.88 5.27
C SER A 13 -25.74 -4.13 5.48
N SER A 14 -25.10 -4.91 4.61
CA SER A 14 -23.73 -5.41 4.81
C SER A 14 -22.68 -4.30 4.90
N TYR A 15 -23.08 -3.05 4.72
CA TYR A 15 -22.23 -1.86 4.84
C TYR A 15 -22.65 -0.90 5.94
N GLU A 16 -23.80 -1.07 6.59
CA GLU A 16 -24.20 -0.20 7.71
C GLU A 16 -23.17 -0.31 8.85
N PHE A 17 -22.70 -1.52 9.14
CA PHE A 17 -21.66 -1.76 10.14
C PHE A 17 -20.25 -1.33 9.70
N LEU A 18 -20.06 -1.02 8.41
CA LEU A 18 -18.79 -0.55 7.87
C LEU A 18 -18.69 0.98 7.84
N ARG A 19 -19.79 1.70 8.10
CA ARG A 19 -19.81 3.17 8.06
C ARG A 19 -18.98 3.79 9.18
N THR A 20 -18.29 4.86 8.83
CA THR A 20 -17.51 5.66 9.77
C THR A 20 -18.11 7.06 9.91
N ALA A 21 -17.94 7.66 11.08
CA ALA A 21 -18.48 8.97 11.45
C ALA A 21 -17.92 10.13 10.59
N ASP A 22 -16.79 9.91 9.91
CA ASP A 22 -16.23 10.87 8.94
C ASP A 22 -16.93 10.84 7.58
N GLY A 23 -17.92 9.95 7.41
CA GLY A 23 -18.74 9.77 6.22
C GLY A 23 -18.22 8.73 5.24
N GLY A 24 -17.13 8.04 5.58
CA GLY A 24 -16.57 6.96 4.78
C GLY A 24 -17.08 5.57 5.21
N ALA A 25 -16.31 4.56 4.82
CA ALA A 25 -16.42 3.22 5.38
C ALA A 25 -15.03 2.64 5.67
N GLY A 26 -14.90 1.83 6.72
CA GLY A 26 -13.62 1.27 7.18
C GLY A 26 -13.72 -0.21 7.54
N THR A 27 -12.57 -0.88 7.66
CA THR A 27 -12.52 -2.34 7.91
C THR A 27 -12.72 -2.75 9.36
N PHE A 28 -12.57 -1.82 10.32
CA PHE A 28 -12.56 -2.07 11.78
C PHE A 28 -11.55 -3.15 12.23
N GLY A 29 -10.63 -3.55 11.35
CA GLY A 29 -9.61 -4.55 11.59
C GLY A 29 -8.24 -3.94 11.88
N SER A 30 -7.32 -4.80 12.32
CA SER A 30 -5.93 -4.41 12.51
C SER A 30 -5.27 -4.10 11.17
N ASP A 31 -4.61 -2.96 11.10
CA ASP A 31 -3.75 -2.56 9.99
C ASP A 31 -2.28 -2.77 10.40
N LEU A 32 -1.50 -3.47 9.58
CA LEU A 32 -0.11 -3.82 9.91
C LEU A 32 0.73 -2.56 10.13
N TRP A 33 0.58 -1.57 9.26
CA TRP A 33 1.40 -0.36 9.29
C TRP A 33 1.04 0.53 10.46
N ALA A 34 -0.26 0.70 10.75
CA ALA A 34 -0.73 1.41 11.92
C ALA A 34 -0.30 0.70 13.22
N THR A 35 -0.36 -0.64 13.25
CA THR A 35 0.08 -1.44 14.40
C THR A 35 1.57 -1.25 14.67
N TYR A 36 2.41 -1.23 13.64
CA TYR A 36 3.83 -0.89 13.77
C TYR A 36 4.02 0.53 14.31
N ALA A 37 3.38 1.53 13.70
CA ALA A 37 3.52 2.93 14.09
C ALA A 37 3.07 3.17 15.53
N ALA A 38 1.92 2.64 15.92
CA ALA A 38 1.38 2.70 17.27
C ALA A 38 2.34 2.07 18.29
N THR A 39 2.73 0.82 18.07
CA THR A 39 3.59 0.08 18.99
C THR A 39 4.96 0.74 19.14
N ARG A 40 5.57 1.17 18.02
CA ARG A 40 6.87 1.85 18.03
C ARG A 40 6.79 3.20 18.75
N THR A 41 5.70 3.95 18.56
CA THR A 41 5.46 5.22 19.27
C THR A 41 5.36 4.98 20.78
N LEU A 42 4.55 4.01 21.21
CA LEU A 42 4.39 3.63 22.62
C LEU A 42 5.71 3.15 23.23
N ARG A 43 6.52 2.39 22.47
CA ARG A 43 7.87 1.97 22.86
C ARG A 43 8.77 3.17 23.11
N TRP A 44 8.81 4.12 22.18
CA TRP A 44 9.66 5.31 22.25
C TRP A 44 9.35 6.23 23.43
N ILE A 45 8.08 6.33 23.83
CA ILE A 45 7.69 7.11 25.01
C ILE A 45 7.74 6.31 26.32
N GLY A 46 8.06 5.02 26.28
CA GLY A 46 8.12 4.15 27.47
C GLY A 46 6.75 3.82 28.07
N ARG A 47 5.73 3.67 27.21
CA ARG A 47 4.32 3.41 27.57
C ARG A 47 3.73 2.25 26.75
N LEU A 48 4.49 1.15 26.60
CA LEU A 48 3.95 -0.05 25.95
C LEU A 48 2.67 -0.52 26.66
N PRO A 49 1.70 -1.11 25.92
CA PRO A 49 0.45 -1.58 26.51
C PRO A 49 0.70 -2.75 27.47
N ASP A 50 -0.32 -3.25 28.17
CA ASP A 50 -0.16 -4.42 29.05
C ASP A 50 0.27 -5.69 28.31
N LEU A 51 0.63 -6.74 29.05
CA LEU A 51 1.10 -8.01 28.48
C LEU A 51 0.01 -8.67 27.61
N ALA A 52 -1.25 -8.64 28.03
CA ALA A 52 -2.34 -9.28 27.29
C ALA A 52 -2.50 -8.67 25.90
N LYS A 53 -2.46 -7.34 25.78
CA LYS A 53 -2.52 -6.66 24.50
C LYS A 53 -1.29 -6.96 23.64
N ARG A 54 -0.09 -7.05 24.23
CA ARG A 54 1.14 -7.43 23.49
C ARG A 54 1.04 -8.82 22.90
N GLU A 55 0.59 -9.80 23.66
CA GLU A 55 0.41 -11.18 23.17
C GLU A 55 -0.61 -11.26 22.03
N HIS A 56 -1.70 -10.48 22.12
CA HIS A 56 -2.65 -10.38 21.02
C HIS A 56 -2.01 -9.76 19.76
N VAL A 57 -1.24 -8.67 19.90
CA VAL A 57 -0.51 -8.06 18.77
C VAL A 57 0.45 -9.08 18.16
N ALA A 58 1.20 -9.82 18.99
CA ALA A 58 2.11 -10.85 18.51
C ALA A 58 1.38 -11.95 17.72
N GLY A 59 0.23 -12.43 18.22
CA GLY A 59 -0.62 -13.40 17.51
C GLY A 59 -1.08 -12.90 16.14
N TYR A 60 -1.48 -11.63 16.04
CA TYR A 60 -1.81 -11.01 14.75
C TYR A 60 -0.61 -10.99 13.80
N LEU A 61 0.56 -10.56 14.24
CA LEU A 61 1.77 -10.48 13.40
C LEU A 61 2.25 -11.87 12.95
N HIS A 62 2.22 -12.87 13.83
CA HIS A 62 2.53 -14.26 13.47
C HIS A 62 1.55 -14.84 12.45
N SER A 63 0.30 -14.37 12.42
CA SER A 63 -0.66 -14.80 11.40
C SER A 63 -0.28 -14.37 9.97
N CYS A 64 0.57 -13.35 9.86
CA CYS A 64 1.12 -12.82 8.61
C CYS A 64 2.50 -13.42 8.24
N GLN A 65 3.02 -14.35 9.04
CA GLN A 65 4.31 -15.00 8.77
C GLN A 65 4.15 -16.11 7.72
N ASN A 66 5.05 -16.14 6.74
CA ASN A 66 5.11 -17.15 5.70
C ASN A 66 6.09 -18.29 6.05
N PRO A 67 6.01 -19.46 5.38
CA PRO A 67 6.87 -20.61 5.68
C PRO A 67 8.37 -20.36 5.54
N ASP A 68 8.76 -19.37 4.74
CA ASP A 68 10.16 -18.92 4.61
C ASP A 68 10.66 -18.17 5.86
N GLY A 69 9.80 -17.87 6.84
CA GLY A 69 10.12 -17.14 8.07
C GLY A 69 9.94 -15.62 7.97
N SER A 70 9.74 -15.09 6.76
CA SER A 70 9.45 -13.67 6.50
C SER A 70 7.94 -13.38 6.62
N PHE A 71 7.51 -12.13 6.35
CA PHE A 71 6.13 -11.71 6.57
C PHE A 71 5.54 -11.00 5.35
N SER A 72 4.20 -10.98 5.29
CA SER A 72 3.41 -10.22 4.32
C SER A 72 2.44 -9.25 5.02
N TRP A 73 1.75 -8.39 4.25
CA TRP A 73 0.83 -7.40 4.84
C TRP A 73 -0.38 -8.01 5.54
N GLN A 74 -0.84 -9.13 5.01
CA GLN A 74 -2.00 -9.86 5.46
C GLN A 74 -1.77 -11.34 5.19
N ARG A 75 -2.30 -12.19 6.07
CA ARG A 75 -2.26 -13.65 5.94
C ARG A 75 -2.59 -14.09 4.50
N GLY A 76 -1.70 -14.88 3.92
CA GLY A 76 -1.87 -15.48 2.59
C GLY A 76 -1.33 -14.65 1.43
N LEU A 77 -0.88 -13.41 1.66
CA LEU A 77 -0.12 -12.65 0.68
C LEU A 77 1.35 -13.09 0.65
N ALA A 78 2.00 -12.86 -0.49
CA ALA A 78 3.42 -13.11 -0.66
C ALA A 78 4.27 -12.20 0.26
N SER A 79 5.42 -12.70 0.67
CA SER A 79 6.36 -11.99 1.53
C SER A 79 6.92 -10.74 0.85
N ASP A 80 7.09 -9.67 1.61
CA ASP A 80 7.81 -8.48 1.18
C ASP A 80 8.65 -7.89 2.33
N ILE A 81 9.72 -7.18 1.97
CA ILE A 81 10.71 -6.75 2.97
C ILE A 81 10.17 -5.66 3.90
N TRP A 82 9.18 -4.89 3.46
CA TRP A 82 8.57 -3.87 4.29
C TRP A 82 7.72 -4.49 5.40
N ALA A 83 6.81 -5.40 5.03
CA ALA A 83 6.00 -6.14 5.98
C ALA A 83 6.88 -6.93 6.94
N THR A 84 7.92 -7.58 6.40
CA THR A 84 8.91 -8.32 7.17
C THR A 84 9.57 -7.44 8.22
N PHE A 85 10.08 -6.26 7.84
CA PHE A 85 10.67 -5.34 8.79
C PHE A 85 9.64 -4.83 9.83
N TYR A 86 8.42 -4.48 9.42
CA TYR A 86 7.39 -3.98 10.33
C TYR A 86 6.94 -5.04 11.34
N CYS A 87 6.64 -6.26 10.90
CA CYS A 87 6.29 -7.36 11.78
C CYS A 87 7.43 -7.68 12.75
N SER A 88 8.65 -7.89 12.23
CA SER A 88 9.79 -8.30 13.06
C SER A 88 10.22 -7.24 14.06
N GLN A 89 10.24 -5.96 13.66
CA GLN A 89 10.54 -4.86 14.57
C GLN A 89 9.47 -4.68 15.64
N THR A 90 8.18 -4.84 15.26
CA THR A 90 7.08 -4.73 16.22
C THR A 90 7.14 -5.86 17.25
N LEU A 91 7.39 -7.11 16.81
CA LEU A 91 7.61 -8.27 17.69
C LEU A 91 8.76 -7.99 18.67
N ALA A 92 9.91 -7.50 18.17
CA ALA A 92 11.04 -7.14 19.01
C ALA A 92 10.70 -6.03 20.03
N ASP A 93 9.91 -5.02 19.64
CA ASP A 93 9.52 -3.92 20.53
C ASP A 93 8.61 -4.36 21.68
N ILE A 94 7.80 -5.40 21.47
CA ILE A 94 6.92 -5.97 22.51
C ILE A 94 7.55 -7.15 23.24
N GLY A 95 8.81 -7.50 22.93
CA GLY A 95 9.60 -8.49 23.67
C GLY A 95 9.60 -9.91 23.08
N HIS A 96 9.14 -10.10 21.85
CA HIS A 96 9.17 -11.38 21.16
C HIS A 96 10.40 -11.48 20.24
N SER A 97 11.03 -12.65 20.21
CA SER A 97 12.14 -12.93 19.30
C SER A 97 11.64 -13.39 17.94
N VAL A 98 12.33 -12.99 16.88
CA VAL A 98 12.13 -13.52 15.52
C VAL A 98 13.24 -14.52 15.21
N ALA A 99 12.87 -15.72 14.78
CA ALA A 99 13.84 -16.77 14.49
C ALA A 99 14.63 -16.46 13.21
N SER A 100 15.96 -16.50 13.29
CA SER A 100 16.86 -16.40 12.13
C SER A 100 17.03 -17.79 11.49
N THR A 101 16.02 -18.24 10.76
CA THR A 101 16.09 -19.51 10.01
C THR A 101 16.92 -19.37 8.74
N GLU A 102 17.47 -20.47 8.24
CA GLU A 102 18.20 -20.51 6.97
C GLU A 102 17.32 -20.00 5.82
N SER A 103 16.08 -20.47 5.71
CA SER A 103 15.13 -20.01 4.68
C SER A 103 14.83 -18.51 4.74
N PHE A 104 14.81 -17.90 5.94
CA PHE A 104 14.59 -16.46 6.07
C PHE A 104 15.80 -15.70 5.53
N VAL A 105 17.01 -16.14 5.89
CA VAL A 105 18.28 -15.57 5.39
C VAL A 105 18.40 -15.74 3.87
N GLU A 106 18.04 -16.91 3.33
CA GLU A 106 18.04 -17.17 1.89
C GLU A 106 17.06 -16.24 1.16
N TRP A 107 15.83 -16.10 1.67
CA TRP A 107 14.82 -15.25 1.07
C TRP A 107 15.26 -13.78 1.03
N ILE A 108 15.69 -13.21 2.16
CA ILE A 108 16.12 -11.80 2.19
C ILE A 108 17.39 -11.57 1.34
N SER A 109 18.29 -12.55 1.27
CA SER A 109 19.48 -12.47 0.42
C SER A 109 19.11 -12.50 -1.06
N SER A 110 18.04 -13.20 -1.44
CA SER A 110 17.54 -13.24 -2.83
C SER A 110 16.98 -11.90 -3.32
N LEU A 111 16.68 -10.98 -2.40
CA LEU A 111 16.22 -9.63 -2.73
C LEU A 111 17.35 -8.72 -3.23
N GLN A 112 18.62 -9.06 -2.97
CA GLN A 112 19.74 -8.26 -3.41
C GLN A 112 20.01 -8.50 -4.90
N ASP A 113 20.02 -7.43 -5.69
CA ASP A 113 20.33 -7.52 -7.10
C ASP A 113 21.84 -7.54 -7.38
N LYS A 114 22.19 -7.66 -8.66
CA LYS A 114 23.58 -7.68 -9.12
C LYS A 114 24.32 -6.37 -8.85
N ASP A 115 23.62 -5.25 -8.73
CA ASP A 115 24.21 -3.92 -8.53
C ASP A 115 24.34 -3.61 -7.02
N GLY A 116 23.81 -4.47 -6.15
CA GLY A 116 24.04 -4.49 -4.70
C GLY A 116 22.89 -3.91 -3.87
N ALA A 117 21.87 -3.35 -4.51
CA ALA A 117 20.67 -2.84 -3.84
C ALA A 117 19.65 -3.96 -3.62
N PHE A 118 18.65 -3.72 -2.76
CA PHE A 118 17.59 -4.71 -2.49
C PHE A 118 16.27 -4.29 -3.12
N ALA A 119 15.54 -5.28 -3.62
CA ALA A 119 14.18 -5.17 -4.10
C ALA A 119 13.16 -5.43 -2.99
N MET A 120 11.95 -4.89 -3.14
CA MET A 120 10.88 -5.07 -2.16
C MET A 120 10.39 -6.53 -2.10
N MET A 121 10.37 -7.18 -3.27
CA MET A 121 10.07 -8.59 -3.49
C MET A 121 11.00 -9.16 -4.56
N PRO A 122 11.22 -10.50 -4.61
CA PRO A 122 12.02 -11.11 -5.66
C PRO A 122 11.48 -10.77 -7.05
N GLY A 123 12.36 -10.33 -7.95
CA GLY A 123 12.01 -9.99 -9.34
C GLY A 123 11.64 -8.53 -9.59
N GLN A 124 11.45 -7.71 -8.55
CA GLN A 124 11.29 -6.26 -8.72
C GLN A 124 12.64 -5.56 -8.91
N THR A 125 12.62 -4.38 -9.54
CA THR A 125 13.78 -3.48 -9.54
C THR A 125 14.11 -3.06 -8.11
N ALA A 126 15.39 -3.10 -7.75
CA ALA A 126 15.85 -2.64 -6.46
C ALA A 126 15.68 -1.12 -6.30
N ASP A 127 15.37 -0.70 -5.08
CA ASP A 127 15.17 0.70 -4.74
C ASP A 127 15.72 1.00 -3.34
N VAL A 128 15.89 2.28 -3.03
CA VAL A 128 16.49 2.69 -1.76
C VAL A 128 15.59 2.37 -0.56
N TRP A 129 14.28 2.28 -0.78
CA TRP A 129 13.31 1.99 0.26
C TRP A 129 13.44 0.53 0.72
N ALA A 130 13.40 -0.41 -0.22
CA ALA A 130 13.61 -1.82 0.06
C ALA A 130 15.01 -2.07 0.63
N THR A 131 16.03 -1.41 0.09
CA THR A 131 17.41 -1.44 0.60
C THR A 131 17.49 -1.00 2.07
N TYR A 132 16.79 0.07 2.44
CA TYR A 132 16.69 0.52 3.84
C TYR A 132 16.09 -0.54 4.77
N TYR A 133 15.02 -1.22 4.37
CA TYR A 133 14.44 -2.26 5.22
C TYR A 133 15.29 -3.52 5.26
N ALA A 134 15.81 -3.98 4.12
CA ALA A 134 16.64 -5.18 4.05
C ALA A 134 17.88 -5.04 4.94
N THR A 135 18.63 -3.94 4.80
CA THR A 135 19.83 -3.68 5.60
C THR A 135 19.54 -3.63 7.11
N ARG A 136 18.38 -3.08 7.51
CA ARG A 136 17.94 -3.06 8.91
C ARG A 136 17.48 -4.43 9.40
N VAL A 137 16.83 -5.25 8.57
CA VAL A 137 16.50 -6.63 8.97
C VAL A 137 17.78 -7.43 9.19
N PHE A 138 18.77 -7.35 8.29
CA PHE A 138 20.07 -7.98 8.48
C PHE A 138 20.71 -7.55 9.81
N LYS A 139 20.83 -6.24 10.06
CA LYS A 139 21.54 -5.72 11.25
C LYS A 139 20.76 -5.86 12.55
N GLU A 140 19.50 -5.45 12.57
CA GLU A 140 18.74 -5.23 13.81
C GLU A 140 17.92 -6.46 14.22
N ILE A 141 17.52 -7.30 13.26
CA ILE A 141 16.67 -8.47 13.51
C ILE A 141 17.49 -9.75 13.45
N LEU A 142 18.20 -9.98 12.35
CA LEU A 142 19.01 -11.19 12.15
C LEU A 142 20.38 -11.10 12.85
N GLN A 143 20.86 -9.89 13.14
CA GLN A 143 22.20 -9.64 13.68
C GLN A 143 23.31 -10.24 12.81
N LEU A 144 23.11 -10.17 11.49
CA LEU A 144 24.03 -10.64 10.46
C LEU A 144 24.61 -9.45 9.68
N PRO A 145 25.83 -9.59 9.12
CA PRO A 145 26.36 -8.59 8.21
C PRO A 145 25.51 -8.51 6.93
N VAL A 146 25.36 -7.30 6.39
CA VAL A 146 24.73 -7.10 5.09
C VAL A 146 25.62 -7.73 3.99
N PRO A 147 25.05 -8.51 3.04
CA PRO A 147 25.82 -9.11 1.94
C PRO A 147 26.25 -8.08 0.87
N ASN A 148 27.26 -8.43 0.09
CA ASN A 148 27.78 -7.65 -1.06
C ASN A 148 28.00 -6.15 -0.80
N ARG A 149 28.48 -5.81 0.41
CA ARG A 149 28.71 -4.44 0.90
C ARG A 149 29.40 -3.49 -0.07
N HIS A 150 30.40 -3.97 -0.82
CA HIS A 150 31.11 -3.16 -1.80
C HIS A 150 30.19 -2.65 -2.92
N ARG A 151 29.37 -3.54 -3.52
CA ARG A 151 28.42 -3.15 -4.57
C ARG A 151 27.33 -2.25 -4.04
N LEU A 152 26.82 -2.54 -2.83
CA LEU A 152 25.86 -1.67 -2.16
C LEU A 152 26.44 -0.26 -1.95
N ALA A 153 27.71 -0.14 -1.57
CA ALA A 153 28.37 1.16 -1.42
C ALA A 153 28.45 1.91 -2.74
N ASP A 154 28.84 1.23 -3.82
CA ASP A 154 28.90 1.82 -5.17
C ASP A 154 27.52 2.31 -5.63
N TRP A 155 26.48 1.49 -5.43
CA TRP A 155 25.11 1.84 -5.79
C TRP A 155 24.57 3.03 -4.99
N LEU A 156 24.77 3.04 -3.66
CA LEU A 156 24.37 4.16 -2.80
C LEU A 156 25.09 5.46 -3.19
N SER A 157 26.36 5.37 -3.58
CA SER A 157 27.14 6.51 -4.07
C SER A 157 26.54 7.12 -5.34
N GLY A 158 25.94 6.29 -6.19
CA GLY A 158 25.26 6.71 -7.42
C GLY A 158 23.89 7.36 -7.24
N LEU A 159 23.37 7.47 -6.01
CA LEU A 159 22.05 8.06 -5.77
C LEU A 159 22.02 9.59 -5.75
N GLN A 160 23.18 10.25 -5.54
CA GLN A 160 23.21 11.70 -5.47
C GLN A 160 22.99 12.34 -6.84
N ARG A 161 22.24 13.43 -6.88
CA ARG A 161 21.94 14.20 -8.10
C ARG A 161 22.65 15.54 -8.11
N GLY A 162 22.55 16.22 -9.26
CA GLY A 162 23.19 17.51 -9.51
C GLY A 162 22.66 18.65 -8.64
N ASP A 163 21.57 18.48 -7.89
CA ASP A 163 21.07 19.41 -6.87
C ASP A 163 21.61 19.12 -5.45
N GLY A 164 22.34 18.01 -5.28
CA GLY A 164 22.86 17.53 -4.00
C GLY A 164 21.97 16.53 -3.26
N GLY A 165 20.70 16.38 -3.67
CA GLY A 165 19.75 15.45 -3.06
C GLY A 165 19.98 14.00 -3.49
N LEU A 166 19.28 13.07 -2.82
CA LEU A 166 19.34 11.64 -3.14
C LEU A 166 18.02 11.17 -3.79
N ALA A 167 18.15 10.35 -4.83
CA ALA A 167 17.03 9.78 -5.58
C ALA A 167 16.64 8.38 -5.08
N TRP A 168 15.46 7.90 -5.51
CA TRP A 168 14.93 6.57 -5.16
C TRP A 168 15.73 5.41 -5.76
N ASN A 169 16.30 5.63 -6.94
CA ASN A 169 17.11 4.68 -7.70
C ASN A 169 18.13 5.47 -8.55
N ILE A 170 19.26 4.85 -8.92
CA ILE A 170 20.30 5.44 -9.78
C ILE A 170 19.78 5.96 -11.14
N ALA A 171 18.66 5.42 -11.64
CA ALA A 171 18.03 5.82 -12.90
C ALA A 171 16.97 6.92 -12.75
N THR A 172 16.57 7.27 -11.52
CA THR A 172 15.57 8.32 -11.23
C THR A 172 16.25 9.68 -11.17
N ALA A 173 15.67 10.72 -11.78
CA ALA A 173 16.25 12.07 -11.78
C ALA A 173 15.86 12.87 -10.52
N GLU A 174 14.65 12.64 -10.03
CA GLU A 174 14.04 13.36 -8.92
C GLU A 174 14.65 12.95 -7.58
N THR A 175 14.88 13.95 -6.73
CA THR A 175 15.37 13.80 -5.37
C THR A 175 14.25 13.92 -4.35
N ASP A 176 14.38 13.23 -3.22
CA ASP A 176 13.32 13.16 -2.22
C ASP A 176 13.87 13.01 -0.81
N THR A 177 13.28 13.72 0.16
CA THR A 177 13.71 13.68 1.57
C THR A 177 13.55 12.28 2.16
N ARG A 178 12.56 11.51 1.71
CA ARG A 178 12.36 10.10 2.07
C ARG A 178 13.49 9.24 1.50
N ALA A 179 13.84 9.42 0.23
CA ALA A 179 14.94 8.71 -0.40
C ALA A 179 16.27 9.01 0.31
N ALA A 180 16.53 10.28 0.65
CA ALA A 180 17.71 10.67 1.41
C ALA A 180 17.76 10.00 2.79
N TYR A 181 16.64 10.01 3.53
CA TYR A 181 16.52 9.27 4.78
C TYR A 181 16.82 7.77 4.62
N TYR A 182 16.23 7.12 3.61
CA TYR A 182 16.41 5.68 3.39
C TYR A 182 17.87 5.36 3.03
N ALA A 183 18.49 6.14 2.13
CA ALA A 183 19.87 5.92 1.70
C ALA A 183 20.87 6.08 2.85
N ILE A 184 20.75 7.16 3.63
CA ILE A 184 21.60 7.43 4.79
C ILE A 184 21.45 6.29 5.79
N HIS A 185 20.23 5.93 6.17
CA HIS A 185 20.03 4.83 7.10
C HIS A 185 20.55 3.49 6.59
N ALA A 186 20.39 3.19 5.29
CA ALA A 186 20.94 1.97 4.69
C ALA A 186 22.48 1.95 4.77
N LYS A 187 23.14 3.08 4.48
CA LYS A 187 24.58 3.26 4.64
C LYS A 187 25.04 2.91 6.06
N HIS A 188 24.41 3.52 7.07
CA HIS A 188 24.77 3.28 8.48
C HIS A 188 24.39 1.87 8.95
N ALA A 189 23.27 1.31 8.47
CA ALA A 189 22.87 -0.05 8.81
C ALA A 189 23.86 -1.08 8.22
N ALA A 190 24.35 -0.86 7.00
CA ALA A 190 25.34 -1.72 6.37
C ALA A 190 26.80 -1.45 6.84
N GLY A 191 27.02 -0.44 7.69
CA GLY A 191 28.34 -0.05 8.16
C GLY A 191 29.25 0.47 7.04
N LEU A 192 28.70 1.30 6.16
CA LEU A 192 29.35 1.79 4.93
C LEU A 192 29.72 3.28 5.00
N ASP A 193 29.89 3.82 6.21
CA ASP A 193 30.04 5.26 6.46
C ASP A 193 31.27 5.87 5.78
N HIS A 194 32.32 5.07 5.57
CA HIS A 194 33.54 5.48 4.87
C HIS A 194 33.60 4.98 3.42
N ASP A 195 32.69 4.08 3.03
CA ASP A 195 32.71 3.42 1.73
C ASP A 195 31.88 4.19 0.69
N VAL A 196 30.71 4.72 1.10
CA VAL A 196 29.84 5.51 0.22
C VAL A 196 30.48 6.86 -0.11
N LYS A 197 30.46 7.23 -1.39
CA LYS A 197 31.07 8.44 -1.95
C LYS A 197 29.98 9.36 -2.53
N TRP A 198 29.37 10.16 -1.66
CA TRP A 198 28.56 11.32 -2.08
C TRP A 198 29.16 12.60 -1.47
N ASP A 199 28.77 13.75 -2.00
CA ASP A 199 29.14 15.05 -1.47
C ASP A 199 28.24 15.39 -0.26
N ASP A 200 28.77 15.19 0.94
CA ASP A 200 28.09 15.44 2.21
C ASP A 200 27.70 16.91 2.41
N GLU A 201 28.50 17.87 1.92
CA GLU A 201 28.20 19.30 2.04
C GLU A 201 26.98 19.66 1.19
N ARG A 202 26.94 19.16 -0.04
CA ARG A 202 25.79 19.36 -0.94
C ARG A 202 24.54 18.64 -0.45
N LEU A 203 24.68 17.44 0.11
CA LEU A 203 23.56 16.70 0.68
C LEU A 203 22.98 17.40 1.92
N LEU A 204 23.84 17.92 2.80
CA LEU A 204 23.44 18.74 3.94
C LEU A 204 22.71 20.00 3.48
N GLY A 205 23.28 20.72 2.50
CA GLY A 205 22.67 21.92 1.92
C GLY A 205 21.29 21.63 1.33
N TRP A 206 21.16 20.54 0.57
CA TRP A 206 19.89 20.09 0.00
C TRP A 206 18.87 19.73 1.07
N LEU A 207 19.20 18.90 2.07
CA LEU A 207 18.28 18.57 3.17
C LEU A 207 17.81 19.82 3.92
N ARG A 208 18.73 20.75 4.20
CA ARG A 208 18.43 22.02 4.87
C ARG A 208 17.51 22.93 4.05
N SER A 209 17.66 22.93 2.72
CA SER A 209 16.75 23.65 1.82
C SER A 209 15.30 23.14 1.86
N GLN A 210 15.10 21.89 2.30
CA GLN A 210 13.76 21.34 2.48
C GLN A 210 13.09 21.82 3.76
N GLN A 211 13.82 22.44 4.69
CA GLN A 211 13.25 23.13 5.84
C GLN A 211 12.56 24.42 5.37
N ALA A 212 11.24 24.51 5.54
CA ALA A 212 10.49 25.71 5.23
C ALA A 212 10.70 26.78 6.31
N PRO A 213 10.44 28.07 6.00
CA PRO A 213 10.54 29.16 6.98
C PRO A 213 9.69 28.96 8.24
N SER A 214 8.60 28.19 8.16
CA SER A 214 7.78 27.85 9.32
C SER A 214 8.48 26.89 10.30
N GLY A 215 9.49 26.13 9.85
CA GLY A 215 10.32 25.24 10.69
C GLY A 215 10.24 23.76 10.31
N GLY A 216 9.14 23.31 9.70
CA GLY A 216 8.98 21.92 9.24
C GLY A 216 9.66 21.65 7.90
N PHE A 217 9.84 20.37 7.57
CA PHE A 217 10.43 19.96 6.29
C PHE A 217 9.39 19.48 5.28
N ARG A 218 9.73 19.61 4.01
CA ARG A 218 9.01 19.13 2.82
C ARG A 218 9.65 17.86 2.26
N PHE A 219 8.96 17.13 1.38
CA PHE A 219 9.60 16.03 0.64
C PHE A 219 10.54 16.55 -0.45
N SER A 220 10.08 17.58 -1.16
CA SER A 220 10.77 18.36 -2.19
C SER A 220 10.12 19.76 -2.27
N PRO A 221 10.69 20.74 -3.00
CA PRO A 221 10.26 22.14 -2.95
C PRO A 221 8.77 22.39 -3.26
N GLU A 222 8.15 21.53 -4.07
CA GLU A 222 6.75 21.58 -4.47
C GLU A 222 5.75 21.12 -3.39
N TYR A 223 6.23 20.43 -2.34
CA TYR A 223 5.37 19.95 -1.26
C TYR A 223 5.25 20.97 -0.12
N THR A 224 4.18 20.85 0.66
CA THR A 224 4.07 21.59 1.93
C THR A 224 4.79 20.85 3.07
N PRO A 225 5.22 21.59 4.10
CA PRO A 225 5.84 20.98 5.26
C PRO A 225 4.88 20.05 6.00
N CYS A 226 5.32 18.83 6.32
CA CYS A 226 4.52 17.88 7.09
C CYS A 226 5.38 17.12 8.11
N LEU A 227 4.73 16.53 9.13
CA LEU A 227 5.44 15.76 10.16
C LEU A 227 6.20 14.56 9.55
N TRP A 228 5.68 13.96 8.48
CA TRP A 228 6.34 12.83 7.84
C TRP A 228 7.69 13.23 7.24
N ALA A 229 7.73 14.28 6.42
CA ALA A 229 8.96 14.83 5.88
C ALA A 229 9.90 15.34 6.99
N THR A 230 9.34 16.04 8.00
CA THR A 230 10.09 16.56 9.16
C THR A 230 10.82 15.45 9.89
N PHE A 231 10.14 14.36 10.25
CA PHE A 231 10.80 13.22 10.91
C PHE A 231 11.92 12.63 10.06
N ARG A 232 11.66 12.41 8.77
CA ARG A 232 12.64 11.83 7.84
C ARG A 232 13.87 12.71 7.72
N ALA A 233 13.70 14.02 7.52
CA ALA A 233 14.82 14.96 7.46
C ALA A 233 15.59 15.04 8.78
N THR A 234 14.92 15.25 9.92
CA THR A 234 15.59 15.39 11.22
C THR A 234 16.37 14.13 11.57
N LYS A 235 15.82 12.95 11.28
CA LYS A 235 16.50 11.69 11.59
C LYS A 235 17.69 11.43 10.66
N ALA A 236 17.56 11.76 9.37
CA ALA A 236 18.66 11.68 8.40
C ALA A 236 19.83 12.60 8.79
N LEU A 237 19.52 13.86 9.13
CA LEU A 237 20.50 14.84 9.62
C LEU A 237 21.21 14.32 10.88
N THR A 238 20.43 13.90 11.89
CA THR A 238 20.98 13.46 13.18
C THR A 238 21.90 12.25 13.05
N ILE A 239 21.54 11.28 12.21
CA ILE A 239 22.37 10.08 11.99
C ILE A 239 23.74 10.42 11.38
N GLN A 240 23.80 11.46 10.55
CA GLN A 240 25.04 11.99 9.99
C GLN A 240 25.75 12.97 10.93
N ASN A 241 25.27 13.14 12.18
CA ASN A 241 25.71 14.16 13.13
C ASN A 241 25.54 15.60 12.61
N TRP A 242 24.54 15.84 11.77
CA TRP A 242 24.12 17.15 11.28
C TRP A 242 22.88 17.66 12.02
N GLN A 243 22.57 18.93 11.80
CA GLN A 243 21.48 19.66 12.43
C GLN A 243 20.61 20.35 11.36
N PRO A 244 19.30 20.54 11.61
CA PRO A 244 18.47 21.48 10.85
C PRO A 244 19.13 22.86 10.76
N SER A 245 18.70 23.68 9.78
CA SER A 245 19.15 25.07 9.71
C SER A 245 18.71 25.85 10.95
N GLU A 246 17.47 25.60 11.38
CA GLU A 246 16.85 26.23 12.55
C GLU A 246 16.26 25.14 13.47
N PRO A 247 17.05 24.53 14.38
CA PRO A 247 16.59 23.43 15.24
C PRO A 247 15.44 23.82 16.17
N GLU A 248 15.52 25.00 16.80
CA GLU A 248 14.47 25.51 17.70
C GLU A 248 13.16 25.80 16.94
N ALA A 249 13.26 26.37 15.74
CA ALA A 249 12.08 26.58 14.89
C ALA A 249 11.45 25.23 14.49
N CYS A 250 12.27 24.21 14.22
CA CYS A 250 11.79 22.87 13.91
C CYS A 250 11.06 22.24 15.11
N GLU A 251 11.63 22.31 16.31
CA GLU A 251 10.98 21.84 17.54
C GLU A 251 9.64 22.56 17.77
N ASN A 252 9.65 23.88 17.74
CA ASN A 252 8.45 24.70 17.93
C ASN A 252 7.38 24.35 16.90
N TRP A 253 7.78 24.17 15.64
CA TRP A 253 6.89 23.73 14.57
C TRP A 253 6.25 22.38 14.93
N ILE A 254 7.01 21.37 15.37
CA ILE A 254 6.45 20.06 15.75
C ILE A 254 5.48 20.19 16.93
N VAL A 255 5.87 20.91 17.99
CA VAL A 255 5.06 21.04 19.22
C VAL A 255 3.74 21.76 18.96
N GLN A 256 3.71 22.74 18.06
CA GLN A 256 2.48 23.43 17.66
C GLN A 256 1.43 22.51 17.00
N ARG A 257 1.82 21.34 16.49
CA ARG A 257 0.89 20.32 15.95
C ARG A 257 0.24 19.45 17.03
N GLN A 258 0.66 19.56 18.30
CA GLN A 258 0.04 18.81 19.38
C GLN A 258 -1.38 19.32 19.64
N ARG A 259 -2.36 18.44 19.47
CA ARG A 259 -3.77 18.62 19.84
C ARG A 259 -4.10 17.78 21.09
N PRO A 260 -5.29 17.96 21.70
CA PRO A 260 -5.75 17.10 22.79
C PRO A 260 -5.77 15.61 22.42
N GLU A 261 -6.15 15.31 21.18
CA GLU A 261 -6.29 13.94 20.62
C GLU A 261 -4.98 13.38 20.01
N GLY A 262 -3.82 13.98 20.29
CA GLY A 262 -2.52 13.61 19.71
C GLY A 262 -2.00 14.62 18.69
N PHE A 263 -1.09 14.22 17.80
CA PHE A 263 -0.52 15.12 16.79
C PHE A 263 -1.30 15.10 15.47
N ALA A 264 -1.41 16.27 14.84
CA ALA A 264 -1.92 16.41 13.48
C ALA A 264 -0.78 16.54 12.45
N ARG A 265 -0.98 16.03 11.23
CA ARG A 265 0.09 15.89 10.21
C ARG A 265 0.72 17.22 9.74
N TRP A 266 -0.09 18.28 9.60
CA TRP A 266 0.32 19.65 9.21
C TRP A 266 -0.71 20.66 9.73
N GLU A 267 -0.54 21.95 9.42
CA GLU A 267 -1.29 23.07 10.04
C GLU A 267 -2.81 22.99 9.84
N ASP A 268 -3.27 22.85 8.61
CA ASP A 268 -4.70 22.77 8.25
C ASP A 268 -5.27 21.34 8.31
N TYR A 269 -4.52 20.38 8.88
CA TYR A 269 -5.03 19.03 9.09
C TYR A 269 -5.68 18.95 10.47
N GLU A 270 -7.02 18.87 10.50
CA GLU A 270 -7.78 19.01 11.75
C GLU A 270 -7.71 17.78 12.67
N VAL A 271 -7.27 16.65 12.13
CA VAL A 271 -7.41 15.34 12.77
C VAL A 271 -6.05 14.74 13.14
N SER A 272 -6.02 14.11 14.31
CA SER A 272 -4.88 13.31 14.76
C SER A 272 -4.91 11.93 14.12
N ASP A 273 -3.74 11.38 13.81
CA ASP A 273 -3.60 10.03 13.27
C ASP A 273 -2.32 9.36 13.79
N VAL A 274 -2.25 8.04 13.64
CA VAL A 274 -1.14 7.22 14.15
C VAL A 274 0.22 7.65 13.56
N TRP A 275 0.25 8.12 12.31
CA TRP A 275 1.47 8.50 11.60
C TRP A 275 1.98 9.86 12.06
N ALA A 276 1.08 10.82 12.30
CA ALA A 276 1.42 12.11 12.86
C ALA A 276 2.04 11.95 14.26
N ASN A 277 1.45 11.10 15.11
CA ASN A 277 2.02 10.81 16.44
C ASN A 277 3.40 10.11 16.33
N PHE A 278 3.52 9.10 15.46
CA PHE A 278 4.78 8.41 15.20
C PHE A 278 5.88 9.37 14.70
N SER A 279 5.56 10.22 13.72
CA SER A 279 6.48 11.18 13.15
C SER A 279 6.85 12.29 14.12
N ALA A 280 5.91 12.83 14.89
CA ALA A 280 6.21 13.87 15.88
C ALA A 280 7.14 13.35 16.98
N VAL A 281 6.81 12.21 17.60
CA VAL A 281 7.65 11.59 18.63
C VAL A 281 9.03 11.25 18.07
N GLY A 282 9.10 10.65 16.88
CA GLY A 282 10.36 10.32 16.24
C GLY A 282 11.22 11.54 15.91
N ALA A 283 10.62 12.64 15.47
CA ALA A 283 11.31 13.89 15.16
C ALA A 283 11.83 14.58 16.43
N LEU A 284 11.01 14.68 17.49
CA LEU A 284 11.43 15.23 18.78
C LEU A 284 12.60 14.43 19.38
N GLN A 285 12.57 13.10 19.27
CA GLN A 285 13.71 12.26 19.67
C GLN A 285 14.95 12.50 18.82
N ALA A 286 14.81 12.67 17.50
CA ALA A 286 15.95 12.97 16.63
C ALA A 286 16.59 14.32 16.99
N LEU A 287 15.78 15.31 17.36
CA LEU A 287 16.25 16.62 17.83
C LEU A 287 16.77 16.62 19.28
N ASN A 288 16.84 15.45 19.94
CA ASN A 288 17.20 15.32 21.37
C ASN A 288 16.30 16.14 22.32
N VAL A 289 15.05 16.36 21.94
CA VAL A 289 14.06 17.07 22.76
C VAL A 289 13.49 16.13 23.81
N THR A 290 13.48 16.58 25.08
CA THR A 290 12.86 15.81 26.16
C THR A 290 11.33 15.92 26.09
N ILE A 291 10.68 14.82 25.72
CA ILE A 291 9.22 14.73 25.71
C ILE A 291 8.71 14.63 27.15
N LYS A 292 7.94 15.63 27.59
CA LYS A 292 7.41 15.71 28.97
C LYS A 292 6.37 14.62 29.22
N ASP A 293 6.22 14.17 30.46
CA ASP A 293 5.22 13.13 30.79
C ASP A 293 3.80 13.53 30.38
N SER A 294 3.39 14.79 30.55
CA SER A 294 2.08 15.27 30.08
C SER A 294 1.89 15.23 28.55
N GLN A 295 2.97 15.21 27.77
CA GLN A 295 2.91 14.99 26.32
C GLN A 295 2.84 13.48 26.03
N LYS A 296 3.64 12.67 26.73
CA LYS A 296 3.58 11.20 26.63
C LYS A 296 2.18 10.67 26.95
N ASP A 297 1.54 11.18 27.99
CA ASP A 297 0.19 10.77 28.40
C ASP A 297 -0.88 11.16 27.36
N ARG A 298 -0.67 12.26 26.62
CA ARG A 298 -1.54 12.64 25.49
C ARG A 298 -1.34 11.72 24.29
N VAL A 299 -0.09 11.45 23.92
CA VAL A 299 0.24 10.53 22.83
C VAL A 299 -0.24 9.11 23.14
N GLN A 300 -0.05 8.63 24.37
CA GLN A 300 -0.51 7.32 24.80
C GLN A 300 -2.03 7.21 24.65
N ARG A 301 -2.80 8.15 25.22
CA ARG A 301 -4.27 8.15 25.10
C ARG A 301 -4.74 8.19 23.66
N ALA A 302 -4.08 8.99 22.81
CA ALA A 302 -4.37 9.04 21.38
C ALA A 302 -4.17 7.68 20.71
N ILE A 303 -2.97 7.08 20.85
CA ILE A 303 -2.65 5.80 20.24
C ILE A 303 -3.55 4.67 20.77
N GLU A 304 -3.83 4.63 22.07
CA GLU A 304 -4.75 3.65 22.67
C GLU A 304 -6.17 3.78 22.13
N SER A 305 -6.63 5.00 21.81
CA SER A 305 -7.93 5.21 21.18
C SER A 305 -8.03 4.65 19.75
N PHE A 306 -6.89 4.33 19.12
CA PHE A 306 -6.83 3.75 17.77
C PHE A 306 -6.83 2.21 17.79
N SER A 307 -6.99 1.61 18.96
CA SER A 307 -7.04 0.16 19.13
C SER A 307 -8.30 -0.43 18.53
N VAL A 308 -8.20 -1.65 18.00
CA VAL A 308 -9.31 -2.42 17.42
C VAL A 308 -9.41 -3.80 18.05
N ASP A 309 -10.57 -4.45 17.89
CA ASP A 309 -10.87 -5.79 18.42
C ASP A 309 -9.94 -6.87 17.81
N GLY A 310 -9.33 -6.60 16.66
CA GLY A 310 -8.38 -7.49 15.96
C GLY A 310 -6.97 -7.56 16.55
N ALA A 311 -6.79 -7.19 17.82
CA ALA A 311 -5.53 -7.13 18.56
C ALA A 311 -4.57 -5.97 18.25
N GLY A 312 -4.57 -5.43 17.05
CA GLY A 312 -3.67 -4.36 16.62
C GLY A 312 -4.27 -2.97 16.80
N TYR A 313 -3.89 -2.09 15.89
CA TYR A 313 -4.36 -0.72 15.79
C TYR A 313 -4.80 -0.42 14.36
N THR A 314 -5.70 0.54 14.22
CA THR A 314 -5.98 1.23 12.96
C THR A 314 -5.37 2.64 13.02
N TYR A 315 -5.58 3.44 11.99
CA TYR A 315 -4.83 4.69 11.80
C TYR A 315 -5.41 5.89 12.58
N ARG A 316 -6.66 5.77 13.07
CA ARG A 316 -7.36 6.72 13.97
C ARG A 316 -8.35 5.95 14.87
N GLN A 317 -9.23 6.66 15.57
CA GLN A 317 -10.34 6.03 16.29
C GLN A 317 -11.16 5.17 15.31
N PRO A 318 -11.47 3.89 15.63
CA PRO A 318 -12.11 2.97 14.68
C PRO A 318 -13.40 3.50 14.07
N SER A 319 -14.21 4.21 14.86
CA SER A 319 -15.45 4.84 14.40
C SER A 319 -15.25 5.94 13.35
N ALA A 320 -14.04 6.49 13.21
CA ALA A 320 -13.69 7.52 12.23
C ALA A 320 -12.53 7.07 11.32
N ALA A 321 -12.36 5.75 11.19
CA ALA A 321 -11.27 5.12 10.46
C ALA A 321 -11.68 4.66 9.04
N GLY A 322 -12.32 5.54 8.24
CA GLY A 322 -12.69 5.25 6.86
C GLY A 322 -11.48 5.12 5.90
N ASP A 323 -11.50 4.18 4.97
CA ASP A 323 -10.42 4.01 3.99
C ASP A 323 -10.97 4.02 2.56
N ALA A 324 -10.14 4.37 1.58
CA ALA A 324 -10.60 4.59 0.21
C ALA A 324 -11.11 3.31 -0.47
N LEU A 325 -10.53 2.14 -0.16
CA LEU A 325 -10.94 0.88 -0.77
C LEU A 325 -12.30 0.43 -0.20
N THR A 326 -12.46 0.47 1.13
CA THR A 326 -13.72 0.12 1.79
C THR A 326 -14.83 1.13 1.47
N THR A 327 -14.50 2.42 1.39
CA THR A 327 -15.46 3.46 0.98
C THR A 327 -15.91 3.29 -0.46
N ALA A 328 -14.98 3.00 -1.39
CA ALA A 328 -15.32 2.69 -2.77
C ALA A 328 -16.20 1.43 -2.87
N SER A 329 -15.89 0.41 -2.07
CA SER A 329 -16.70 -0.82 -1.95
C SER A 329 -18.13 -0.53 -1.49
N ALA A 330 -18.28 0.28 -0.44
CA ALA A 330 -19.58 0.72 0.06
C ALA A 330 -20.34 1.54 -0.98
N LEU A 331 -19.64 2.32 -1.82
CA LEU A 331 -20.27 3.14 -2.86
C LEU A 331 -20.87 2.26 -3.97
N PHE A 332 -20.17 1.22 -4.42
CA PHE A 332 -20.77 0.25 -5.36
C PHE A 332 -22.06 -0.36 -4.81
N SER A 333 -22.06 -0.74 -3.52
CA SER A 333 -23.24 -1.31 -2.88
C SER A 333 -24.38 -0.30 -2.77
N ALA A 334 -24.09 0.92 -2.34
CA ALA A 334 -25.08 1.98 -2.21
C ALA A 334 -25.76 2.29 -3.55
N VAL A 335 -24.98 2.31 -4.65
CA VAL A 335 -25.53 2.47 -6.01
C VAL A 335 -26.44 1.31 -6.38
N ASN A 336 -26.01 0.07 -6.13
CA ASN A 336 -26.81 -1.12 -6.46
C ASN A 336 -28.12 -1.21 -5.66
N ASN A 337 -28.12 -0.70 -4.43
CA ASN A 337 -29.28 -0.66 -3.55
C ASN A 337 -30.13 0.61 -3.70
N ALA A 338 -29.76 1.52 -4.62
CA ALA A 338 -30.40 2.83 -4.81
C ALA A 338 -30.48 3.69 -3.51
N GLU A 339 -29.46 3.61 -2.66
CA GLU A 339 -29.35 4.38 -1.41
C GLU A 339 -28.79 5.79 -1.70
N THR A 340 -29.66 6.74 -2.08
CA THR A 340 -29.23 8.07 -2.56
C THR A 340 -28.35 8.85 -1.58
N ASP A 341 -28.72 8.88 -0.29
CA ASP A 341 -27.97 9.62 0.74
C ASP A 341 -26.60 9.00 0.97
N SER A 342 -26.53 7.67 0.99
CA SER A 342 -25.27 6.91 1.04
C SER A 342 -24.36 7.23 -0.14
N VAL A 343 -24.92 7.31 -1.36
CA VAL A 343 -24.18 7.63 -2.58
C VAL A 343 -23.57 9.03 -2.47
N GLU A 344 -24.32 10.03 -2.02
CA GLU A 344 -23.81 11.39 -1.83
C GLU A 344 -22.68 11.43 -0.81
N GLN A 345 -22.89 10.84 0.38
CA GLN A 345 -21.94 10.89 1.48
C GLN A 345 -20.60 10.21 1.13
N LEU A 346 -20.65 9.00 0.59
CA LEU A 346 -19.45 8.24 0.22
C LEU A 346 -18.70 8.89 -0.94
N SER A 347 -19.43 9.44 -1.92
CA SER A 347 -18.81 10.16 -3.03
C SER A 347 -18.09 11.41 -2.55
N ALA A 348 -18.70 12.17 -1.64
CA ALA A 348 -18.07 13.33 -1.02
C ALA A 348 -16.82 12.94 -0.20
N TRP A 349 -16.86 11.79 0.51
CA TRP A 349 -15.68 11.28 1.22
C TRP A 349 -14.53 10.96 0.26
N LEU A 350 -14.79 10.20 -0.82
CA LEU A 350 -13.78 9.86 -1.82
C LEU A 350 -13.20 11.11 -2.50
N GLN A 351 -14.02 12.11 -2.79
CA GLN A 351 -13.55 13.40 -3.32
C GLN A 351 -12.59 14.10 -2.35
N ARG A 352 -12.88 14.11 -1.04
CA ARG A 352 -11.97 14.66 -0.02
C ARG A 352 -10.71 13.83 0.20
N ALA A 353 -10.72 12.55 -0.19
CA ALA A 353 -9.54 11.68 -0.13
C ALA A 353 -8.50 11.99 -1.22
N HIS A 354 -8.85 12.83 -2.21
CA HIS A 354 -7.89 13.39 -3.17
C HIS A 354 -6.98 14.40 -2.48
N MET A 355 -5.71 14.03 -2.30
CA MET A 355 -4.81 14.80 -1.45
C MET A 355 -4.35 16.10 -2.10
N PRO A 356 -4.37 17.25 -1.40
CA PRO A 356 -4.01 18.55 -1.96
C PRO A 356 -2.53 18.71 -2.37
N TRP A 357 -1.63 17.88 -1.84
CA TRP A 357 -0.17 18.04 -2.03
C TRP A 357 0.53 16.82 -2.62
N GLU A 358 -0.12 15.66 -2.63
CA GLU A 358 0.40 14.43 -3.26
C GLU A 358 -0.37 14.07 -4.55
N ASP A 359 -1.45 14.80 -4.88
CA ASP A 359 -2.28 14.69 -6.10
C ASP A 359 -2.96 13.33 -6.37
N GLY A 360 -2.61 12.26 -5.66
CA GLY A 360 -3.32 10.97 -5.71
C GLY A 360 -4.34 10.79 -4.59
N ILE A 361 -5.02 9.64 -4.59
CA ILE A 361 -5.97 9.27 -3.53
C ILE A 361 -5.24 8.54 -2.41
N MET A 362 -5.45 9.00 -1.17
CA MET A 362 -4.90 8.34 0.02
C MET A 362 -5.51 6.95 0.22
N TYR A 363 -4.74 5.95 0.68
CA TYR A 363 -5.33 4.70 1.15
C TYR A 363 -6.21 4.94 2.37
N MET A 364 -5.60 5.54 3.38
CA MET A 364 -6.25 6.00 4.58
C MET A 364 -5.70 7.39 4.92
N PRO A 365 -6.49 8.23 5.57
CA PRO A 365 -6.03 9.54 5.98
C PRO A 365 -4.72 9.52 6.77
N GLY A 366 -3.81 10.41 6.37
CA GLY A 366 -2.47 10.48 6.94
C GLY A 366 -1.45 9.55 6.27
N ARG A 367 -1.86 8.61 5.41
CA ARG A 367 -0.96 7.85 4.52
C ARG A 367 -0.85 8.52 3.14
N GLY A 368 0.29 8.33 2.48
CA GLY A 368 0.54 8.85 1.14
C GLY A 368 -0.37 8.25 0.06
N ALA A 369 -0.33 8.82 -1.14
CA ALA A 369 -1.21 8.46 -2.24
C ALA A 369 -0.87 7.06 -2.78
N GLU A 370 -1.90 6.29 -3.15
CA GLU A 370 -1.75 4.90 -3.58
C GLU A 370 -2.59 4.62 -4.83
N ILE A 371 -2.01 3.87 -5.78
CA ILE A 371 -2.56 3.75 -7.14
C ILE A 371 -3.82 2.89 -7.21
N ARG A 372 -3.94 1.82 -6.41
CA ARG A 372 -5.17 1.02 -6.35
C ARG A 372 -6.32 1.80 -5.73
N CYS A 373 -6.06 2.63 -4.71
CA CYS A 373 -7.04 3.51 -4.10
C CYS A 373 -7.52 4.55 -5.11
N SER A 374 -6.60 5.09 -5.90
CA SER A 374 -6.92 6.00 -7.01
C SER A 374 -7.80 5.33 -8.06
N LEU A 375 -7.49 4.09 -8.45
CA LEU A 375 -8.34 3.29 -9.34
C LEU A 375 -9.73 3.06 -8.73
N TRP A 376 -9.81 2.48 -7.55
CA TRP A 376 -11.07 2.10 -6.92
C TRP A 376 -11.98 3.31 -6.69
N ALA A 377 -11.42 4.42 -6.20
CA ALA A 377 -12.17 5.64 -6.00
C ALA A 377 -12.70 6.23 -7.33
N THR A 378 -11.86 6.27 -8.37
CA THR A 378 -12.26 6.79 -9.69
C THR A 378 -13.35 5.92 -10.31
N VAL A 379 -13.17 4.60 -10.29
CA VAL A 379 -14.12 3.66 -10.88
C VAL A 379 -15.43 3.63 -10.10
N ALA A 380 -15.40 3.70 -8.77
CA ALA A 380 -16.61 3.75 -7.95
C ALA A 380 -17.39 5.06 -8.15
N LEU A 381 -16.71 6.21 -8.24
CA LEU A 381 -17.34 7.48 -8.58
C LEU A 381 -17.97 7.42 -9.97
N ALA A 382 -17.25 6.90 -10.97
CA ALA A 382 -17.77 6.73 -12.33
C ALA A 382 -19.01 5.82 -12.35
N TYR A 383 -18.99 4.73 -11.59
CA TYR A 383 -20.14 3.83 -11.43
C TYR A 383 -21.36 4.52 -10.79
N ALA A 384 -21.13 5.49 -9.90
CA ALA A 384 -22.17 6.34 -9.31
C ALA A 384 -22.60 7.52 -10.22
N GLY A 385 -22.10 7.60 -11.46
CA GLY A 385 -22.37 8.72 -12.37
C GLY A 385 -21.67 10.03 -11.98
N ARG A 386 -20.54 9.95 -11.25
CA ARG A 386 -19.76 11.08 -10.75
C ARG A 386 -18.31 11.00 -11.23
N GLN A 387 -17.58 12.10 -11.08
CA GLN A 387 -16.14 12.17 -11.34
C GLN A 387 -15.45 13.05 -10.29
N PHE A 388 -14.13 12.93 -10.18
CA PHE A 388 -13.34 13.87 -9.41
C PHE A 388 -13.41 15.27 -10.04
N SER A 389 -13.42 16.30 -9.18
CA SER A 389 -13.46 17.70 -9.63
C SER A 389 -12.21 18.14 -10.37
N ASP A 390 -11.05 17.57 -10.04
CA ASP A 390 -9.75 17.87 -10.66
C ASP A 390 -9.10 16.58 -11.14
N THR A 391 -9.52 16.12 -12.31
CA THR A 391 -8.97 14.93 -12.97
C THR A 391 -7.55 15.14 -13.49
N GLY A 392 -7.16 16.40 -13.75
CA GLY A 392 -5.84 16.76 -14.27
C GLY A 392 -4.74 16.57 -13.24
N ARG A 393 -4.97 16.93 -11.97
CA ARG A 393 -4.03 16.63 -10.89
C ARG A 393 -3.81 15.13 -10.72
N LEU A 394 -4.89 14.36 -10.73
CA LEU A 394 -4.82 12.91 -10.58
C LEU A 394 -4.09 12.23 -11.75
N SER A 395 -4.38 12.62 -13.01
CA SER A 395 -3.67 12.07 -14.16
C SER A 395 -2.19 12.44 -14.15
N ASN A 396 -1.85 13.70 -13.87
CA ASN A 396 -0.46 14.15 -13.75
C ASN A 396 0.30 13.39 -12.65
N TRP A 397 -0.35 13.08 -11.53
CA TRP A 397 0.25 12.24 -10.49
C TRP A 397 0.54 10.83 -11.00
N ILE A 398 -0.43 10.19 -11.65
CA ILE A 398 -0.24 8.86 -12.23
C ILE A 398 0.95 8.88 -13.21
N SER A 399 1.05 9.88 -14.09
CA SER A 399 2.17 10.02 -15.04
C SER A 399 3.54 10.03 -14.35
N ARG A 400 3.65 10.66 -13.18
CA ARG A 400 4.90 10.73 -12.39
C ARG A 400 5.23 9.44 -11.63
N LEU A 401 4.32 8.48 -11.56
CA LEU A 401 4.58 7.19 -10.90
C LEU A 401 5.25 6.16 -11.78
N GLN A 402 5.34 6.39 -13.10
CA GLN A 402 5.96 5.41 -13.99
C GLN A 402 7.45 5.28 -13.66
N ASN A 403 7.87 4.08 -13.29
CA ASN A 403 9.25 3.78 -12.98
C ASN A 403 10.11 3.71 -14.26
N PRO A 404 11.44 3.83 -14.15
CA PRO A 404 12.35 3.71 -15.29
C PRO A 404 12.22 2.40 -16.08
N ASP A 405 11.78 1.31 -15.44
CA ASP A 405 11.53 0.01 -16.08
C ASP A 405 10.24 -0.02 -16.92
N GLY A 406 9.39 1.02 -16.81
CA GLY A 406 8.14 1.19 -17.55
C GLY A 406 6.89 0.80 -16.80
N GLY A 407 7.02 0.06 -15.69
CA GLY A 407 5.89 -0.32 -14.84
C GLY A 407 5.58 0.74 -13.78
N PHE A 408 4.64 0.40 -12.89
CA PHE A 408 4.23 1.24 -11.78
C PHE A 408 4.29 0.44 -10.48
N GLY A 409 4.65 1.11 -9.39
CA GLY A 409 4.49 0.59 -8.03
C GLY A 409 3.26 1.18 -7.33
N TYR A 410 2.94 0.66 -6.15
CA TYR A 410 1.77 1.10 -5.36
C TYR A 410 1.77 2.60 -5.06
N TRP A 411 2.95 3.19 -4.86
CA TRP A 411 3.19 4.60 -4.59
C TRP A 411 4.56 5.00 -5.14
N GLN A 412 4.85 6.29 -5.10
CA GLN A 412 6.11 6.85 -5.62
C GLN A 412 7.34 6.15 -5.04
N GLY A 413 8.26 5.77 -5.93
CA GLY A 413 9.54 5.17 -5.57
C GLY A 413 9.50 3.67 -5.25
N ARG A 414 8.33 3.02 -5.30
CA ARG A 414 8.23 1.57 -5.12
C ARG A 414 8.46 0.83 -6.44
N GLY A 415 9.20 -0.27 -6.40
CA GLY A 415 9.38 -1.18 -7.54
C GLY A 415 8.07 -1.61 -8.22
N SER A 416 8.16 -1.81 -9.54
CA SER A 416 7.00 -2.05 -10.40
C SER A 416 6.37 -3.43 -10.24
N ASP A 417 5.05 -3.51 -10.42
CA ASP A 417 4.28 -4.76 -10.51
C ASP A 417 3.06 -4.62 -11.45
N LEU A 418 2.50 -5.75 -11.91
CA LEU A 418 1.38 -5.77 -12.86
C LEU A 418 0.07 -5.28 -12.24
N VAL A 419 -0.16 -5.48 -10.94
CA VAL A 419 -1.34 -4.97 -10.25
C VAL A 419 -1.35 -3.44 -10.32
N SER A 420 -0.28 -2.79 -9.88
CA SER A 420 -0.11 -1.35 -9.87
C SER A 420 -0.07 -0.77 -11.28
N THR A 421 0.60 -1.47 -12.22
CA THR A 421 0.64 -1.09 -13.64
C THR A 421 -0.75 -1.16 -14.27
N SER A 422 -1.50 -2.24 -14.04
CA SER A 422 -2.90 -2.32 -14.50
C SER A 422 -3.76 -1.25 -13.84
N ALA A 423 -3.56 -0.95 -12.55
CA ALA A 423 -4.32 0.08 -11.85
C ALA A 423 -4.08 1.47 -12.44
N ALA A 424 -2.83 1.83 -12.74
CA ALA A 424 -2.48 3.11 -13.34
C ALA A 424 -3.17 3.32 -14.70
N ILE A 425 -3.06 2.33 -15.58
CA ILE A 425 -3.66 2.41 -16.93
C ILE A 425 -5.19 2.42 -16.86
N SER A 426 -5.80 1.54 -16.07
CA SER A 426 -7.26 1.51 -15.91
C SER A 426 -7.80 2.78 -15.21
N ALA A 427 -7.04 3.40 -14.30
CA ALA A 427 -7.42 4.67 -13.67
C ALA A 427 -7.41 5.83 -14.67
N LEU A 428 -6.35 5.96 -15.48
CA LEU A 428 -6.28 6.99 -16.54
C LEU A 428 -7.46 6.87 -17.51
N GLU A 429 -7.76 5.65 -17.99
CA GLU A 429 -8.91 5.43 -18.87
C GLU A 429 -10.25 5.76 -18.19
N SER A 430 -10.41 5.43 -16.90
CA SER A 430 -11.62 5.76 -16.14
C SER A 430 -11.79 7.26 -15.91
N LEU A 431 -10.69 8.03 -15.93
CA LEU A 431 -10.70 9.51 -15.92
C LEU A 431 -10.98 10.11 -17.31
N GLY A 432 -11.13 9.27 -18.35
CA GLY A 432 -11.26 9.72 -19.74
C GLY A 432 -9.96 10.27 -20.32
N GLN A 433 -8.81 9.93 -19.73
CA GLN A 433 -7.48 10.38 -20.17
C GLN A 433 -6.82 9.29 -21.02
N PRO A 434 -6.42 9.56 -22.27
CA PRO A 434 -5.69 8.60 -23.07
C PRO A 434 -4.34 8.29 -22.42
N PHE A 435 -4.14 7.06 -21.93
CA PHE A 435 -2.92 6.74 -21.18
C PHE A 435 -1.63 6.99 -21.97
N ALA A 436 -1.67 6.87 -23.30
CA ALA A 436 -0.54 7.11 -24.19
C ALA A 436 -0.02 8.56 -24.19
N GLU A 437 -0.81 9.52 -23.71
CA GLU A 437 -0.40 10.93 -23.53
C GLU A 437 0.31 11.16 -22.19
N HIS A 438 0.21 10.19 -21.28
CA HIS A 438 0.63 10.32 -19.87
C HIS A 438 1.81 9.40 -19.51
N VAL A 439 2.09 8.38 -20.31
CA VAL A 439 3.10 7.35 -20.00
C VAL A 439 4.02 7.09 -21.18
N ASP A 440 5.26 6.68 -20.90
CA ASP A 440 6.15 6.09 -21.91
C ASP A 440 5.62 4.70 -22.28
N VAL A 441 4.90 4.63 -23.40
CA VAL A 441 4.26 3.42 -23.92
C VAL A 441 5.30 2.35 -24.30
N ALA A 442 6.47 2.76 -24.77
CA ALA A 442 7.51 1.81 -25.16
C ALA A 442 8.06 1.09 -23.93
N ARG A 443 8.38 1.83 -22.86
CA ARG A 443 8.82 1.24 -21.60
C ARG A 443 7.73 0.40 -20.95
N LEU A 444 6.48 0.88 -20.94
CA LEU A 444 5.34 0.10 -20.45
C LEU A 444 5.20 -1.24 -21.18
N THR A 445 5.34 -1.23 -22.51
CA THR A 445 5.32 -2.46 -23.33
C THR A 445 6.44 -3.41 -22.93
N SER A 446 7.66 -2.90 -22.75
CA SER A 446 8.80 -3.70 -22.28
C SER A 446 8.56 -4.31 -20.91
N PHE A 447 8.04 -3.55 -19.95
CA PHE A 447 7.70 -4.05 -18.62
C PHE A 447 6.69 -5.20 -18.66
N VAL A 448 5.57 -5.01 -19.38
CA VAL A 448 4.51 -6.03 -19.50
C VAL A 448 5.06 -7.30 -20.14
N ARG A 449 5.89 -7.18 -21.19
CA ARG A 449 6.53 -8.33 -21.83
C ARG A 449 7.50 -9.07 -20.91
N ASN A 450 8.25 -8.35 -20.08
CA ASN A 450 9.16 -8.96 -19.10
C ASN A 450 8.42 -9.71 -17.98
N CYS A 451 7.14 -9.40 -17.75
CA CYS A 451 6.28 -10.13 -16.83
C CYS A 451 5.70 -11.42 -17.43
N ILE A 452 5.89 -11.67 -18.73
CA ILE A 452 5.35 -12.85 -19.44
C ILE A 452 6.46 -13.88 -19.67
N ARG A 453 6.20 -15.14 -19.28
CA ARG A 453 7.07 -16.30 -19.56
C ARG A 453 6.22 -17.50 -19.89
N GLU A 454 6.69 -18.31 -20.85
CA GLU A 454 6.03 -19.56 -21.25
C GLU A 454 4.54 -19.38 -21.61
N GLY A 455 4.20 -18.22 -22.20
CA GLY A 455 2.82 -17.89 -22.59
C GLY A 455 1.88 -17.53 -21.43
N LEU A 456 2.41 -17.25 -20.23
CA LEU A 456 1.64 -16.84 -19.05
C LEU A 456 2.30 -15.66 -18.33
N GLY A 457 1.53 -14.93 -17.53
CA GLY A 457 1.97 -13.74 -16.80
C GLY A 457 2.29 -13.99 -15.33
N SER A 458 3.21 -13.19 -14.81
CA SER A 458 3.63 -13.13 -13.40
C SER A 458 3.55 -11.68 -12.91
N ASN A 459 3.29 -11.46 -11.62
CA ASN A 459 3.03 -10.10 -11.10
C ASN A 459 4.25 -9.17 -11.25
N VAL A 460 5.44 -9.74 -11.25
CA VAL A 460 6.72 -9.03 -11.40
C VAL A 460 7.57 -9.81 -12.38
N PRO A 461 8.54 -9.19 -13.08
CA PRO A 461 9.46 -9.90 -13.93
C PRO A 461 10.10 -11.06 -13.20
N ASN A 462 10.08 -12.23 -13.84
CA ASN A 462 10.56 -13.47 -13.28
C ASN A 462 9.85 -14.03 -12.03
N GLY A 463 8.73 -13.45 -11.61
CA GLY A 463 7.94 -13.91 -10.46
C GLY A 463 7.13 -15.19 -10.73
N PRO A 464 6.41 -15.68 -9.71
CA PRO A 464 5.48 -16.80 -9.88
C PRO A 464 4.40 -16.48 -10.91
N ILE A 465 4.16 -17.43 -11.82
CA ILE A 465 3.06 -17.32 -12.79
C ILE A 465 1.73 -17.48 -12.04
N THR A 466 0.79 -16.57 -12.31
CA THR A 466 -0.56 -16.66 -11.76
C THR A 466 -1.62 -16.33 -12.80
N THR A 467 -2.83 -16.82 -12.59
CA THR A 467 -3.98 -16.52 -13.45
C THR A 467 -4.30 -15.04 -13.47
N SER A 468 -4.30 -14.36 -12.31
CA SER A 468 -4.61 -12.94 -12.23
C SER A 468 -3.58 -12.08 -12.96
N SER A 469 -2.29 -12.37 -12.81
CA SER A 469 -1.23 -11.67 -13.52
C SER A 469 -1.26 -11.93 -15.03
N THR A 470 -1.56 -13.16 -15.45
CA THR A 470 -1.75 -13.48 -16.88
C THR A 470 -2.92 -12.69 -17.48
N ALA A 471 -4.03 -12.61 -16.76
CA ALA A 471 -5.21 -11.87 -17.19
C ALA A 471 -4.94 -10.35 -17.25
N GLN A 472 -4.22 -9.79 -16.28
CA GLN A 472 -3.79 -8.39 -16.29
C GLN A 472 -2.86 -8.08 -17.47
N ALA A 473 -1.83 -8.92 -17.69
CA ALA A 473 -0.92 -8.78 -18.82
C ALA A 473 -1.67 -8.85 -20.16
N SER A 474 -2.62 -9.76 -20.31
CA SER A 474 -3.49 -9.84 -21.50
C SER A 474 -4.22 -8.52 -21.77
N ARG A 475 -4.89 -7.96 -20.75
CA ARG A 475 -5.61 -6.69 -20.89
C ARG A 475 -4.68 -5.55 -21.28
N LEU A 476 -3.50 -5.47 -20.67
CA LEU A 476 -2.50 -4.46 -20.99
C LEU A 476 -1.99 -4.60 -22.43
N LEU A 477 -1.69 -5.82 -22.90
CA LEU A 477 -1.29 -6.05 -24.30
C LEU A 477 -2.37 -5.60 -25.29
N VAL A 478 -3.65 -5.91 -25.02
CA VAL A 478 -4.77 -5.43 -25.86
C VAL A 478 -4.82 -3.89 -25.91
N LYS A 479 -4.67 -3.22 -24.77
CA LYS A 479 -4.64 -1.74 -24.69
C LYS A 479 -3.44 -1.15 -25.43
N LEU A 480 -2.30 -1.83 -25.41
CA LEU A 480 -1.08 -1.48 -26.14
C LEU A 480 -1.14 -1.78 -27.65
N GLY A 481 -2.24 -2.37 -28.13
CA GLY A 481 -2.45 -2.72 -29.55
C GLY A 481 -1.99 -4.13 -29.94
N ASP A 482 -1.39 -4.89 -29.03
CA ASP A 482 -0.96 -6.28 -29.23
C ASP A 482 -2.12 -7.26 -28.93
N ARG A 483 -3.13 -7.25 -29.81
CA ARG A 483 -4.34 -8.09 -29.66
C ARG A 483 -4.04 -9.58 -29.73
N ASP A 484 -3.11 -10.00 -30.59
CA ASP A 484 -2.74 -11.41 -30.74
C ASP A 484 -2.02 -11.93 -29.50
N GLY A 485 -1.09 -11.13 -28.94
CA GLY A 485 -0.45 -11.44 -27.66
C GLY A 485 -1.46 -11.52 -26.52
N GLY A 486 -2.38 -10.55 -26.44
CA GLY A 486 -3.48 -10.54 -25.48
C GLY A 486 -4.35 -11.80 -25.55
N LEU A 487 -4.76 -12.19 -26.76
CA LEU A 487 -5.59 -13.37 -27.00
C LEU A 487 -4.84 -14.67 -26.66
N SER A 488 -3.57 -14.76 -27.05
CA SER A 488 -2.71 -15.91 -26.76
C SER A 488 -2.64 -16.18 -25.26
N LEU A 489 -2.41 -15.16 -24.42
CA LEU A 489 -2.36 -15.33 -22.96
C LEU A 489 -3.66 -15.90 -22.39
N VAL A 490 -4.82 -15.43 -22.86
CA VAL A 490 -6.13 -15.94 -22.38
C VAL A 490 -6.35 -17.39 -22.79
N GLN A 491 -5.90 -17.79 -23.98
CA GLN A 491 -6.03 -19.17 -24.46
C GLN A 491 -5.19 -20.16 -23.66
N HIS A 492 -4.05 -19.71 -23.11
CA HIS A 492 -3.15 -20.50 -22.26
C HIS A 492 -3.58 -20.55 -20.80
N LEU A 493 -4.53 -19.71 -20.36
CA LEU A 493 -5.06 -19.79 -19.00
C LEU A 493 -5.58 -21.19 -18.68
N PRO A 494 -5.32 -21.73 -17.47
CA PRO A 494 -5.77 -23.06 -17.10
C PRO A 494 -7.30 -23.22 -17.29
N ARG A 495 -7.71 -24.04 -18.26
CA ARG A 495 -9.13 -24.31 -18.55
C ARG A 495 -9.83 -25.15 -17.47
N ARG A 496 -9.10 -25.70 -16.50
CA ARG A 496 -9.68 -26.56 -15.45
C ARG A 496 -10.43 -25.72 -14.42
N MET A 497 -11.69 -25.48 -14.73
CA MET A 497 -12.68 -24.91 -13.82
C MET A 497 -13.18 -25.98 -12.83
N ARG A 498 -12.34 -26.42 -11.89
CA ARG A 498 -12.84 -27.25 -10.78
C ARG A 498 -13.83 -26.37 -10.00
N LEU A 499 -15.09 -26.80 -9.90
CA LEU A 499 -16.19 -26.01 -9.29
C LEU A 499 -16.63 -24.74 -10.06
N SER A 500 -16.33 -24.65 -11.36
CA SER A 500 -16.84 -23.57 -12.24
C SER A 500 -16.25 -22.17 -12.03
N GLY A 501 -15.09 -22.03 -11.37
CA GLY A 501 -14.32 -20.78 -11.29
C GLY A 501 -12.86 -20.97 -11.73
N TYR A 502 -12.06 -19.91 -11.68
CA TYR A 502 -10.62 -19.94 -12.01
C TYR A 502 -9.74 -19.99 -10.77
N VAL A 503 -8.63 -20.72 -10.84
CA VAL A 503 -7.64 -20.88 -9.76
C VAL A 503 -6.53 -19.85 -9.90
N GLU A 504 -6.01 -19.33 -8.80
CA GLU A 504 -4.89 -18.36 -8.86
C GLU A 504 -3.59 -19.06 -9.29
N GLN A 505 -3.33 -20.25 -8.72
CA GLN A 505 -2.22 -21.13 -9.04
C GLN A 505 -2.71 -22.58 -9.20
N LEU A 506 -2.02 -23.37 -10.02
CA LEU A 506 -2.36 -24.76 -10.26
C LEU A 506 -2.34 -25.56 -8.94
N GLY A 507 -3.40 -26.33 -8.69
CA GLY A 507 -3.55 -27.14 -7.48
C GLY A 507 -4.32 -26.46 -6.33
N GLY A 508 -4.50 -25.13 -6.37
CA GLY A 508 -5.33 -24.39 -5.41
C GLY A 508 -6.84 -24.46 -5.67
N PRO A 509 -7.68 -24.02 -4.71
CA PRO A 509 -9.11 -23.82 -4.96
C PRO A 509 -9.33 -22.64 -5.92
N PRO A 510 -10.47 -22.60 -6.65
CA PRO A 510 -10.83 -21.43 -7.42
C PRO A 510 -11.08 -20.23 -6.50
N THR A 511 -10.68 -19.04 -6.94
CA THR A 511 -10.82 -17.80 -6.17
C THR A 511 -11.69 -16.80 -6.93
N LEU A 512 -12.40 -15.94 -6.18
CA LEU A 512 -13.18 -14.87 -6.80
C LEU A 512 -12.29 -13.92 -7.58
N TYR A 513 -11.12 -13.57 -7.04
CA TYR A 513 -10.22 -12.62 -7.68
C TYR A 513 -9.69 -13.14 -9.02
N ALA A 514 -9.19 -14.38 -9.07
CA ALA A 514 -8.72 -15.00 -10.32
C ALA A 514 -9.84 -15.09 -11.38
N THR A 515 -11.05 -15.42 -10.92
CA THR A 515 -12.24 -15.47 -11.79
C THR A 515 -12.59 -14.09 -12.32
N TYR A 516 -12.61 -13.06 -11.48
CA TYR A 516 -12.89 -11.68 -11.86
C TYR A 516 -11.87 -11.16 -12.89
N GLN A 517 -10.58 -11.35 -12.63
CA GLN A 517 -9.51 -10.94 -13.56
C GLN A 517 -9.63 -11.67 -14.90
N THR A 518 -9.92 -12.97 -14.89
CA THR A 518 -10.10 -13.74 -16.12
C THR A 518 -11.29 -13.25 -16.94
N VAL A 519 -12.41 -12.93 -16.29
CA VAL A 519 -13.58 -12.38 -16.99
C VAL A 519 -13.28 -11.00 -17.58
N LEU A 520 -12.51 -10.15 -16.90
CA LEU A 520 -12.03 -8.90 -17.49
C LEU A 520 -11.15 -9.15 -18.73
N ALA A 521 -10.29 -10.16 -18.71
CA ALA A 521 -9.44 -10.50 -19.86
C ALA A 521 -10.27 -11.08 -21.02
N LEU A 522 -11.26 -11.95 -20.76
CA LEU A 522 -12.21 -12.42 -21.77
C LEU A 522 -12.97 -11.24 -22.40
N GLN A 523 -13.46 -10.30 -21.58
CA GLN A 523 -14.14 -9.08 -22.03
C GLN A 523 -13.24 -8.22 -22.92
N ALA A 524 -11.99 -7.98 -22.52
CA ALA A 524 -11.04 -7.18 -23.30
C ALA A 524 -10.71 -7.81 -24.67
N ASN A 525 -10.70 -9.15 -24.75
CA ASN A 525 -10.43 -9.89 -25.98
C ASN A 525 -11.69 -10.21 -26.81
N GLY A 526 -12.87 -9.73 -26.40
CA GLY A 526 -14.13 -9.99 -27.11
C GLY A 526 -14.57 -11.46 -27.10
N LEU A 527 -14.16 -12.22 -26.07
CA LEU A 527 -14.48 -13.63 -25.91
C LEU A 527 -15.75 -13.83 -25.08
N GLU A 528 -16.45 -14.94 -25.31
CA GLU A 528 -17.63 -15.33 -24.55
C GLU A 528 -17.26 -15.60 -23.08
N ILE A 529 -18.10 -15.08 -22.17
CA ILE A 529 -17.95 -15.30 -20.72
C ILE A 529 -18.71 -16.58 -20.35
N PRO A 530 -18.05 -17.57 -19.75
CA PRO A 530 -18.71 -18.84 -19.46
C PRO A 530 -19.83 -18.72 -18.42
N ALA A 531 -21.06 -19.09 -18.80
CA ALA A 531 -22.25 -18.98 -17.94
C ALA A 531 -22.15 -19.78 -16.63
N GLN A 532 -21.33 -20.84 -16.58
CA GLN A 532 -21.12 -21.65 -15.39
C GLN A 532 -20.48 -20.90 -14.21
N ILE A 533 -19.89 -19.72 -14.45
CA ILE A 533 -19.33 -18.87 -13.39
C ILE A 533 -20.41 -18.50 -12.36
N SER A 534 -21.69 -18.39 -12.77
CA SER A 534 -22.83 -18.21 -11.85
C SER A 534 -22.83 -19.22 -10.70
N ARG A 535 -22.68 -20.52 -11.01
CA ARG A 535 -22.62 -21.61 -10.01
C ARG A 535 -21.43 -21.50 -9.07
N PHE A 536 -20.33 -20.88 -9.53
CA PHE A 536 -19.19 -20.61 -8.67
C PHE A 536 -19.51 -19.47 -7.70
N LEU A 537 -20.12 -18.38 -8.17
CA LEU A 537 -20.55 -17.26 -7.32
C LEU A 537 -21.54 -17.70 -6.24
N ASP A 538 -22.49 -18.58 -6.57
CA ASP A 538 -23.44 -19.13 -5.60
C ASP A 538 -22.73 -19.91 -4.48
N ARG A 539 -21.64 -20.63 -4.81
CA ARG A 539 -20.86 -21.43 -3.86
C ARG A 539 -19.96 -20.60 -2.95
N LEU A 540 -19.75 -19.32 -3.24
CA LEU A 540 -19.00 -18.43 -2.37
C LEU A 540 -19.82 -17.96 -1.17
N ILE A 541 -21.15 -18.09 -1.24
CA ILE A 541 -22.08 -17.66 -0.20
C ILE A 541 -22.18 -18.77 0.86
N THR A 542 -21.81 -18.46 2.10
CA THR A 542 -21.95 -19.39 3.23
C THR A 542 -23.41 -19.53 3.65
N ARG A 543 -23.70 -20.49 4.54
CA ARG A 543 -25.06 -20.66 5.08
C ARG A 543 -25.52 -19.45 5.90
N GLU A 544 -24.56 -18.75 6.50
CA GLU A 544 -24.74 -17.54 7.29
C GLU A 544 -24.85 -16.27 6.41
N GLY A 545 -24.69 -16.41 5.08
CA GLY A 545 -24.82 -15.31 4.13
C GLY A 545 -23.54 -14.54 3.86
N TYR A 546 -22.40 -14.95 4.43
CA TYR A 546 -21.11 -14.33 4.11
C TYR A 546 -20.62 -14.72 2.73
N ILE A 547 -19.95 -13.81 2.03
CA ILE A 547 -19.30 -14.11 0.75
C ILE A 547 -17.80 -14.35 1.02
N GLY A 548 -17.30 -15.53 0.66
CA GLY A 548 -15.89 -15.91 0.80
C GLY A 548 -15.09 -15.84 -0.49
N TRP A 549 -13.78 -15.63 -0.38
CA TRP A 549 -12.86 -15.56 -1.53
C TRP A 549 -12.76 -16.87 -2.30
N THR A 550 -13.09 -17.98 -1.64
CA THR A 550 -13.12 -19.34 -2.20
C THR A 550 -14.36 -20.07 -1.70
N PRO A 551 -14.75 -21.20 -2.34
CA PRO A 551 -15.85 -22.04 -1.86
C PRO A 551 -15.61 -22.70 -0.48
N LEU A 552 -14.43 -22.51 0.13
CA LEU A 552 -14.16 -22.97 1.49
C LEU A 552 -14.86 -22.12 2.57
N GLY A 553 -15.44 -20.99 2.16
CA GLY A 553 -16.21 -20.10 3.03
C GLY A 553 -15.41 -18.94 3.60
N ALA A 554 -16.06 -18.17 4.47
CA ALA A 554 -15.49 -17.04 5.20
C ALA A 554 -16.01 -17.03 6.64
N SER A 555 -15.17 -16.58 7.57
CA SER A 555 -15.53 -16.39 8.99
C SER A 555 -15.97 -14.95 9.30
N ARG A 556 -15.70 -14.01 8.39
CA ARG A 556 -16.12 -12.61 8.46
C ARG A 556 -16.31 -12.06 7.05
N GLN A 557 -17.12 -11.02 6.93
CA GLN A 557 -17.29 -10.35 5.65
C GLN A 557 -16.07 -9.47 5.36
N ASP A 558 -15.38 -9.76 4.25
CA ASP A 558 -14.39 -8.85 3.67
C ASP A 558 -15.14 -7.79 2.84
N PRO A 559 -14.90 -6.48 3.03
CA PRO A 559 -15.57 -5.46 2.23
C PRO A 559 -15.27 -5.60 0.74
N LEU A 560 -14.00 -5.85 0.36
CA LEU A 560 -13.56 -5.77 -1.03
C LEU A 560 -14.11 -6.90 -1.91
N ILE A 561 -14.58 -7.98 -1.29
CA ILE A 561 -15.15 -9.12 -2.01
C ILE A 561 -16.55 -8.82 -2.56
N LEU A 562 -17.32 -7.99 -1.85
CA LEU A 562 -18.72 -7.71 -2.12
C LEU A 562 -18.93 -7.06 -3.50
N PRO A 563 -18.21 -5.98 -3.89
CA PRO A 563 -18.36 -5.40 -5.22
C PRO A 563 -17.86 -6.34 -6.30
N LEU A 564 -16.79 -7.12 -6.08
CA LEU A 564 -16.31 -8.06 -7.08
C LEU A 564 -17.36 -9.15 -7.37
N HIS A 565 -18.00 -9.69 -6.34
CA HIS A 565 -19.06 -10.68 -6.48
C HIS A 565 -20.30 -10.06 -7.15
N GLY A 566 -20.76 -8.90 -6.67
CA GLY A 566 -21.95 -8.23 -7.19
C GLY A 566 -21.81 -7.77 -8.64
N LEU A 567 -20.68 -7.13 -8.99
CA LEU A 567 -20.39 -6.66 -10.34
C LEU A 567 -20.27 -7.84 -11.33
N LEU A 568 -19.66 -8.94 -10.90
CA LEU A 568 -19.54 -10.13 -11.74
C LEU A 568 -20.88 -10.84 -11.92
N SER A 569 -21.70 -10.93 -10.86
CA SER A 569 -23.08 -11.42 -10.95
C SER A 569 -23.91 -10.59 -11.92
N ARG A 570 -23.80 -9.25 -11.84
CA ARG A 570 -24.45 -8.33 -12.77
C ARG A 570 -23.99 -8.55 -14.21
N LYS A 571 -22.68 -8.69 -14.46
CA LYS A 571 -22.15 -8.97 -15.80
C LYS A 571 -22.73 -10.25 -16.42
N LEU A 572 -22.95 -11.29 -15.62
CA LEU A 572 -23.54 -12.54 -16.08
C LEU A 572 -25.04 -12.42 -16.39
N GLY A 573 -25.77 -11.56 -15.66
CA GLY A 573 -27.19 -11.28 -15.90
C GLY A 573 -27.46 -10.23 -16.99
N GLU A 574 -26.55 -9.28 -17.17
CA GLU A 574 -26.61 -8.17 -18.13
C GLU A 574 -25.40 -8.25 -19.09
N PRO A 575 -25.46 -9.00 -20.21
CA PRO A 575 -24.30 -9.21 -21.08
C PRO A 575 -23.67 -7.92 -21.64
N LEU A 576 -24.46 -6.86 -21.81
CA LEU A 576 -24.01 -5.55 -22.27
C LEU A 576 -23.34 -4.70 -21.17
N PHE A 577 -23.50 -5.07 -19.90
CA PHE A 577 -22.81 -4.39 -18.80
C PHE A 577 -21.30 -4.52 -18.98
N ARG A 578 -20.56 -3.42 -18.93
CA ARG A 578 -19.09 -3.46 -18.99
C ARG A 578 -18.55 -3.65 -17.58
N LEU A 579 -17.93 -4.80 -17.32
CA LEU A 579 -17.36 -5.09 -16.01
C LEU A 579 -16.23 -4.08 -15.70
N PRO A 580 -16.26 -3.38 -14.55
CA PRO A 580 -15.22 -2.42 -14.17
C PRO A 580 -13.85 -3.07 -13.94
N GLU A 581 -12.77 -2.40 -14.35
CA GLU A 581 -11.41 -2.97 -14.31
C GLU A 581 -10.74 -2.84 -12.93
N LEU A 582 -11.35 -3.40 -11.88
CA LEU A 582 -10.78 -3.39 -10.52
C LEU A 582 -9.61 -4.39 -10.37
N VAL A 583 -8.60 -4.02 -9.58
CA VAL A 583 -7.49 -4.89 -9.15
C VAL A 583 -7.27 -4.79 -7.64
N LEU A 584 -6.66 -5.81 -7.03
CA LEU A 584 -6.42 -5.94 -5.58
C LEU A 584 -4.94 -6.11 -5.31
#